data_AF-A0A1S2QZ62-F1
#
_entry.id   AF-A0A1S2QZ62-F1
#
_cell.length_a   1.000
_cell.length_b   1.000
_cell.length_c   1.000
_cell.angle_alpha   90.00
_cell.angle_beta   90.00
_cell.angle_gamma   90.00
#
_symmetry.space_group_name_H-M   'P 1'
#
loop_
_entity.id
_entity.type
_entity.pdbx_description
1 polymer ?
#
loop_
_entity_poly.entity_id
_entity_poly.type
_entity_poly.pdbx_seq_one_letter_code
_entity_poly.pdbx_strand_id
1 'polypeptide(L)' 'MDDKIMETPFPELYSKLAVAPLYIIQLIFCIGYLIFTRKEKGILISIFKIYCIFIIVNYHIALYFRFFH' A
#
# COMPACT_ATOMS: atom_id res chain seq x y z
N MET A 1 4.34 -34.06 -1.62
CA MET A 1 4.41 -33.61 -3.03
C MET A 1 4.09 -32.14 -3.00
N ASP A 2 5.12 -31.36 -2.66
CA ASP A 2 5.10 -29.93 -2.36
C ASP A 2 5.26 -29.13 -3.67
N ASP A 3 4.27 -29.23 -4.55
CA ASP A 3 4.26 -28.57 -5.85
C ASP A 3 3.15 -27.51 -5.94
N LYS A 4 2.77 -26.90 -4.81
CA LYS A 4 1.75 -25.84 -4.74
C LYS A 4 2.30 -24.44 -4.49
N ILE A 5 3.62 -24.24 -4.62
CA ILE A 5 4.17 -22.93 -4.95
C ILE A 5 4.03 -22.75 -6.46
N MET A 6 2.79 -22.85 -6.98
CA MET A 6 2.49 -22.29 -8.28
C MET A 6 2.74 -20.80 -8.11
N GLU A 7 3.73 -20.28 -8.82
CA GLU A 7 4.10 -18.88 -8.85
C GLU A 7 2.84 -18.06 -9.14
N THR A 8 2.19 -17.57 -8.07
CA THR A 8 1.03 -16.70 -8.24
C THR A 8 1.51 -15.53 -9.08
N PRO A 9 0.94 -15.33 -10.27
CA PRO A 9 1.44 -14.30 -11.17
C PRO A 9 1.40 -12.96 -10.44
N PHE A 10 2.49 -12.19 -10.54
CA PHE A 10 2.65 -10.91 -9.85
C PHE A 10 1.40 -9.99 -9.87
N PRO A 11 0.66 -9.87 -11.00
CA PRO A 11 -0.60 -9.11 -11.05
C PRO A 11 -1.67 -9.61 -10.07
N GLU A 12 -1.82 -10.93 -9.93
CA GLU A 12 -2.83 -11.54 -9.07
C GLU A 12 -2.50 -11.33 -7.59
N LEU A 13 -1.20 -11.30 -7.25
CA LEU A 13 -0.72 -10.98 -5.90
C LEU A 13 -1.05 -9.52 -5.53
N TYR A 14 -0.80 -8.58 -6.44
CA TYR A 14 -1.15 -7.16 -6.26
C TYR A 14 -2.66 -6.94 -6.18
N SER A 15 -3.44 -7.64 -7.00
CA SER A 15 -4.91 -7.56 -6.98
C SER A 15 -5.51 -8.05 -5.64
N LYS A 16 -4.90 -9.08 -5.03
CA LYS A 16 -5.26 -9.55 -3.67
C LYS A 16 -4.87 -8.53 -2.60
N LEU A 17 -3.73 -7.85 -2.78
CA LEU A 17 -3.25 -6.82 -1.86
C LEU A 17 -4.20 -5.61 -1.79
N ALA A 18 -4.82 -5.22 -2.91
CA ALA A 18 -5.78 -4.11 -2.96
C ALA A 18 -7.02 -4.30 -2.07
N VAL A 19 -7.39 -5.55 -1.78
CA VAL A 19 -8.58 -5.91 -0.96
C VAL A 19 -8.18 -6.47 0.40
N ALA A 20 -6.88 -6.61 0.66
CA ALA A 20 -6.39 -7.05 1.95
C ALA A 20 -6.80 -6.03 3.04
N PRO A 21 -7.55 -6.45 4.08
CA PRO A 21 -8.06 -5.54 5.10
C PRO A 21 -6.94 -4.75 5.79
N LEU A 22 -5.81 -5.42 6.07
CA LEU A 22 -4.64 -4.82 6.68
C LEU A 22 -4.06 -3.69 5.82
N TYR A 23 -4.04 -3.88 4.50
CA TYR A 23 -3.49 -2.89 3.58
C TYR A 23 -4.39 -1.65 3.48
N ILE A 24 -5.71 -1.84 3.50
CA ILE A 24 -6.69 -0.75 3.55
C ILE A 24 -6.56 0.03 4.87
N ILE A 25 -6.46 -0.67 6.00
CA ILE A 25 -6.26 -0.04 7.32
C ILE A 25 -4.96 0.77 7.32
N GLN A 26 -3.87 0.20 6.80
CA GLN A 26 -2.59 0.89 6.67
C GLN A 26 -2.67 2.15 5.80
N LEU A 27 -3.42 2.10 4.70
CA LEU A 27 -3.68 3.27 3.84
C LEU A 27 -4.41 4.37 4.62
N ILE A 28 -5.47 4.02 5.36
CA ILE A 28 -6.24 4.97 6.18
C ILE A 28 -5.33 5.62 7.23
N PHE A 29 -4.49 4.84 7.92
CA PHE A 29 -3.52 5.37 8.87
C PHE A 29 -2.48 6.29 8.21
N CYS A 30 -1.98 5.96 7.02
CA CYS A 30 -1.05 6.82 6.28
C CYS A 30 -1.70 8.16 5.90
N ILE A 31 -2.94 8.14 5.42
CA ILE A 31 -3.69 9.35 5.08
C ILE A 31 -3.94 10.19 6.35
N GLY A 32 -4.39 9.55 7.44
CA GLY A 32 -4.60 10.22 8.72
C GLY A 32 -3.32 10.84 9.28
N TYR A 33 -2.20 10.11 9.20
CA TYR A 33 -0.88 10.59 9.61
C TYR A 33 -0.44 11.80 8.80
N LEU A 34 -0.60 11.78 7.47
CA LEU A 34 -0.28 12.90 6.60
C LEU A 34 -1.10 14.16 6.94
N ILE A 35 -2.38 14.00 7.27
CA ILE A 35 -3.26 15.10 7.66
C ILE A 35 -2.84 15.67 9.03
N PHE A 36 -2.64 14.80 10.01
CA PHE A 36 -2.30 15.20 11.38
C PHE A 36 -0.94 15.88 11.46
N THR A 37 0.06 15.33 10.79
CA THR A 37 1.45 15.85 10.79
C THR A 37 1.69 16.95 9.76
N ARG A 38 0.65 17.44 9.08
CA ARG A 38 0.77 18.45 8.00
C ARG A 38 1.48 19.73 8.46
N LYS A 39 1.23 20.17 9.70
CA LYS A 39 1.81 21.39 10.27
C LYS A 39 3.13 21.16 11.00
N GLU A 40 3.48 19.91 11.28
CA GLU A 40 4.69 19.57 12.02
C GLU A 40 5.91 19.49 11.09
N LYS A 41 7.02 20.06 11.58
CA LYS A 41 8.31 20.09 10.90
C LYS A 41 9.31 19.25 11.70
N GLY A 42 9.70 18.11 11.15
CA GLY A 42 10.69 17.22 11.76
C GLY A 42 11.22 16.21 10.74
N ILE A 43 12.50 15.86 10.81
CA ILE A 43 13.15 14.96 9.84
C ILE A 43 12.49 13.57 9.86
N LEU A 44 12.19 13.03 11.05
CA LEU A 44 11.50 11.75 11.20
C LEU A 44 10.10 11.78 10.57
N ILE A 45 9.36 12.87 10.79
CA ILE A 45 8.03 13.07 10.20
C ILE A 45 8.13 13.11 8.67
N SER A 46 9.14 13.78 8.11
CA SER A 46 9.37 13.81 6.66
C SER A 46 9.65 12.42 6.08
N ILE A 47 10.41 11.57 6.77
CA ILE A 47 10.65 10.18 6.35
C ILE A 47 9.32 9.40 6.33
N PHE A 48 8.52 9.53 7.39
CA PHE A 48 7.19 8.89 7.45
C PHE A 48 6.23 9.42 6.37
N LYS A 49 6.30 10.71 6.02
CA LYS A 49 5.52 11.28 4.90
C LYS A 49 5.89 10.63 3.58
N ILE A 50 7.18 10.43 3.29
CA ILE A 50 7.66 9.72 2.09
C ILE A 50 7.16 8.27 2.08
N TYR A 51 7.22 7.59 3.23
CA TYR A 51 6.67 6.23 3.37
C TYR A 51 5.16 6.18 3.08
N CYS A 52 4.39 7.14 3.61
CA CYS A 52 2.95 7.23 3.36
C CYS A 52 2.66 7.43 1.86
N ILE A 53 3.43 8.27 1.17
CA ILE A 53 3.30 8.47 -0.28
C ILE A 53 3.58 7.16 -1.02
N PHE A 54 4.62 6.42 -0.64
CA PHE A 54 4.94 5.13 -1.24
C PHE A 54 3.80 4.12 -1.11
N ILE A 55 3.15 4.05 0.06
CA ILE A 55 1.98 3.18 0.29
C ILE A 55 0.80 3.60 -0.59
N ILE A 56 0.53 4.90 -0.73
CA ILE A 56 -0.57 5.40 -1.58
C ILE A 56 -0.34 5.06 -3.05
N VAL A 57 0.89 5.22 -3.55
CA VAL A 57 1.25 4.87 -4.93
C VAL A 57 1.15 3.36 -5.15
N ASN A 58 1.64 2.54 -4.22
CA ASN A 58 1.51 1.07 -4.32
C ASN A 58 0.04 0.63 -4.31
N TYR A 59 -0.81 1.29 -3.51
CA TYR A 59 -2.24 1.03 -3.53
C TYR A 59 -2.88 1.36 -4.89
N HIS A 60 -2.50 2.47 -5.53
CA HIS A 60 -2.95 2.77 -6.89
C HIS A 60 -2.51 1.71 -7.90
N ILE A 61 -1.28 1.22 -7.81
CA ILE A 61 -0.77 0.14 -8.67
C ILE A 61 -1.58 -1.15 -8.43
N ALA A 62 -1.82 -1.52 -7.16
CA ALA A 62 -2.64 -2.67 -6.79
C ALA A 62 -4.08 -2.56 -7.33
N LEU A 63 -4.66 -1.37 -7.24
CA LEU A 63 -5.99 -1.07 -7.76
C LEU A 63 -6.03 -1.14 -9.29
N TYR A 64 -4.99 -0.63 -9.97
CA TYR A 64 -4.84 -0.75 -11.42
C TYR A 64 -4.82 -2.22 -11.87
N PHE A 65 -3.98 -3.05 -11.24
CA PHE A 65 -3.94 -4.49 -11.53
C PHE A 65 -5.26 -5.19 -11.23
N ARG A 66 -6.06 -4.70 -10.28
CA ARG A 66 -7.36 -5.32 -10.00
C ARG A 66 -8.45 -4.97 -11.02
N PHE A 67 -8.42 -3.77 -11.58
CA PHE A 67 -9.46 -3.31 -12.52
C PHE A 67 -9.11 -3.58 -14.00
N PHE A 68 -7.82 -3.61 -14.34
CA PHE A 68 -7.35 -3.71 -15.73
C PHE A 68 -6.67 -5.05 -16.08
N HIS A 69 -6.52 -5.97 -15.13
CA HIS A 69 -6.01 -7.33 -15.33
C HIS A 69 -6.98 -8.35 -14.69
#